data_AF-A0A957XZN6-F1
#
_entry.id   AF-A0A957XZN6-F1
#
_cell.length_a   1.000
_cell.length_b   1.000
_cell.length_c   1.000
_cell.angle_alpha   90.00
_cell.angle_beta   90.00
_cell.angle_gamma   90.00
#
_symmetry.space_group_name_H-M   'P 1'
#
loop_
_entity.id
_entity.type
_entity.pdbx_description
1 polymer ?
#
loop_
_entity_poly.entity_id
_entity_poly.type
_entity_poly.pdbx_seq_one_letter_code
_entity_poly.pdbx_strand_id
1 'polypeptide(L)'
;GNFDRIGLEIDPALGTTAEFVAMTRTAAEHGALVIDDIVPGHTGKGPDFRLAERAYADYAGIYHMVAIDPADWDLLPPVAEGKDSVNLKAETVERLHAKGYIVGRLTRVIFYEPGVKETNWSATAVVRGVDGVDRRWVYLHYFKEGQPTLNWLDPSFAGPRMVMGDALHSLDVLGARMLRLDANGFLGVEARPNELAWSEGHPLSITANRLIAGMVRKAGGFTF
;
A
#
# COMPACT_ATOMS: atom_id res chain seq x y z
N GLY A 1 9.81 1.08 -6.47
CA GLY A 1 9.45 2.12 -5.50
C GLY A 1 9.95 1.65 -4.17
N ASN A 2 10.99 2.31 -3.64
CA ASN A 2 11.66 1.91 -2.39
C ASN A 2 10.96 2.50 -1.16
N PHE A 3 9.68 2.82 -1.28
CA PHE A 3 8.92 3.37 -0.18
C PHE A 3 8.65 2.25 0.83
N ASP A 4 9.41 2.22 1.91
CA ASP A 4 9.31 1.23 2.99
C ASP A 4 9.06 1.99 4.28
N ARG A 5 8.14 1.56 5.14
CA ARG A 5 7.72 2.35 6.30
C ARG A 5 8.25 1.79 7.63
N ILE A 6 8.92 0.63 7.60
CA ILE A 6 9.89 0.24 8.63
C ILE A 6 11.11 1.17 8.64
N GLY A 7 11.54 1.68 7.48
CA GLY A 7 12.59 2.69 7.37
C GLY A 7 12.02 4.09 7.23
N LEU A 8 12.23 4.96 8.21
CA LEU A 8 11.86 6.40 8.12
C LEU A 8 13.04 7.28 7.65
N GLU A 9 14.12 6.65 7.18
CA GLU A 9 15.33 7.32 6.77
C GLU A 9 15.15 7.99 5.40
N ILE A 10 15.75 9.16 5.25
CA ILE A 10 15.90 9.81 3.94
C ILE A 10 16.78 8.92 3.07
N ASP A 11 16.41 8.76 1.79
CA ASP A 11 17.25 8.04 0.83
C ASP A 11 18.67 8.65 0.86
N PRO A 12 19.72 7.86 1.15
CA PRO A 12 21.07 8.39 1.31
C PRO A 12 21.62 9.04 0.03
N ALA A 13 21.04 8.78 -1.13
CA ALA A 13 21.37 9.49 -2.38
C ALA A 13 20.80 10.92 -2.42
N LEU A 14 19.80 11.23 -1.60
CA LEU A 14 19.13 12.54 -1.50
C LEU A 14 19.57 13.35 -0.28
N GLY A 15 20.14 12.69 0.74
CA GLY A 15 20.71 13.33 1.92
C GLY A 15 20.37 12.59 3.20
N THR A 16 20.32 13.33 4.30
CA THR A 16 20.13 12.83 5.66
C THR A 16 18.93 13.49 6.33
N THR A 17 18.41 12.89 7.41
CA THR A 17 17.39 13.51 8.25
C THR A 17 17.79 14.90 8.76
N ALA A 18 19.07 15.09 9.11
CA ALA A 18 19.58 16.37 9.59
C ALA A 18 19.55 17.45 8.49
N GLU A 19 19.87 17.09 7.25
CA GLU A 19 19.78 18.00 6.10
C GLU A 19 18.33 18.35 5.77
N PHE A 20 17.40 17.39 5.88
CA PHE A 20 15.96 17.67 5.73
C PHE A 20 15.49 18.67 6.79
N VAL A 21 15.83 18.46 8.07
CA VAL A 21 15.47 19.39 9.15
C VAL A 21 16.11 20.77 8.95
N ALA A 22 17.35 20.84 8.48
CA ALA A 22 17.98 22.11 8.14
C ALA A 22 17.22 22.82 7.01
N MET A 23 16.80 22.10 5.97
CA MET A 23 16.00 22.63 4.88
C MET A 23 14.66 23.19 5.37
N THR A 24 13.94 22.48 6.25
CA THR A 24 12.65 22.97 6.79
C THR A 24 12.83 24.24 7.63
N ARG A 25 13.91 24.33 8.41
CA ARG A 25 14.27 25.55 9.17
C ARG A 25 14.61 26.72 8.25
N THR A 26 15.45 26.51 7.23
CA THR A 26 15.81 27.55 6.26
C THR A 26 14.57 28.05 5.51
N ALA A 27 13.66 27.16 5.09
CA ALA A 27 12.41 27.58 4.47
C ALA A 27 11.60 28.51 5.39
N ALA A 28 11.47 28.15 6.68
CA ALA A 28 10.74 28.96 7.66
C ALA A 28 11.39 30.34 7.90
N GLU A 29 12.72 30.43 7.96
CA GLU A 29 13.46 31.70 8.07
C GLU A 29 13.18 32.65 6.89
N HIS A 30 12.81 32.09 5.73
CA HIS A 30 12.43 32.84 4.53
C HIS A 30 10.91 32.97 4.32
N GLY A 31 10.09 32.66 5.33
CA GLY A 31 8.63 32.77 5.25
C GLY A 31 7.98 31.73 4.32
N ALA A 32 8.68 30.64 4.01
CA ALA A 32 8.19 29.50 3.24
C ALA A 32 7.92 28.29 4.14
N LEU A 33 7.13 27.35 3.63
CA LEU A 33 6.83 26.09 4.31
C LEU A 33 7.26 24.92 3.43
N VAL A 34 7.78 23.87 4.07
CA VAL A 34 8.02 22.59 3.41
C VAL A 34 6.74 21.75 3.49
N ILE A 35 6.37 21.22 2.33
CA ILE A 35 5.27 20.28 2.14
C ILE A 35 5.88 18.92 1.87
N ASP A 36 5.45 17.91 2.62
CA ASP A 36 5.91 16.53 2.45
C ASP A 36 4.77 15.65 1.92
N ASP A 37 5.11 14.45 1.45
CA ASP A 37 4.16 13.47 0.91
C ASP A 37 3.89 12.35 1.92
N ILE A 38 2.60 12.10 2.16
CA ILE A 38 2.14 10.89 2.85
C ILE A 38 1.38 10.05 1.83
N VAL A 39 1.69 8.76 1.78
CA VAL A 39 1.10 7.82 0.81
C VAL A 39 0.19 6.83 1.53
N PRO A 40 -1.08 7.19 1.79
CA PRO A 40 -2.04 6.32 2.47
C PRO A 40 -2.52 5.12 1.63
N GLY A 41 -2.26 5.12 0.31
CA GLY A 41 -2.80 4.10 -0.59
C GLY A 41 -1.94 2.86 -0.75
N HIS A 42 -0.63 2.96 -0.60
CA HIS A 42 0.30 1.85 -0.83
C HIS A 42 1.66 2.08 -0.18
N THR A 43 2.42 1.00 0.02
CA THR A 43 3.87 1.09 0.19
C THR A 43 4.59 0.59 -1.05
N GLY A 44 5.92 0.46 -0.98
CA GLY A 44 6.72 -0.41 -1.81
C GLY A 44 6.78 -1.84 -1.25
N LYS A 45 7.51 -2.74 -1.94
CA LYS A 45 7.78 -4.11 -1.46
C LYS A 45 9.02 -4.20 -0.55
N GLY A 46 9.10 -3.30 0.43
CA GLY A 46 10.17 -3.29 1.42
C GLY A 46 9.98 -4.33 2.52
N PRO A 47 10.80 -4.30 3.58
CA PRO A 47 10.63 -5.03 4.83
C PRO A 47 9.18 -5.25 5.28
N ASP A 48 8.30 -4.24 5.25
CA ASP A 48 6.90 -4.39 5.68
C ASP A 48 6.17 -5.48 4.88
N PHE A 49 6.28 -5.41 3.55
CA PHE A 49 5.68 -6.38 2.65
C PHE A 49 6.34 -7.76 2.78
N ARG A 50 7.67 -7.82 3.02
CA ARG A 50 8.36 -9.10 3.22
C ARG A 50 7.96 -9.79 4.51
N LEU A 51 7.70 -9.04 5.58
CA LEU A 51 7.18 -9.59 6.83
C LEU A 51 5.74 -10.06 6.65
N ALA A 52 4.93 -9.32 5.88
CA ALA A 52 3.58 -9.71 5.51
C ALA A 52 3.55 -11.04 4.72
N GLU A 53 4.39 -11.18 3.69
CA GLU A 53 4.52 -12.42 2.90
C GLU A 53 4.93 -13.62 3.78
N ARG A 54 5.69 -13.37 4.85
CA ARG A 54 6.15 -14.39 5.79
C ARG A 54 5.19 -14.64 6.96
N ALA A 55 3.99 -14.04 6.94
CA ALA A 55 2.99 -14.15 8.00
C ALA A 55 3.55 -13.80 9.40
N TYR A 56 4.43 -12.80 9.48
CA TYR A 56 4.97 -12.34 10.76
C TYR A 56 3.99 -11.35 11.42
N ALA A 57 3.55 -11.66 12.64
CA ALA A 57 2.63 -10.83 13.43
C ALA A 57 1.40 -10.36 12.60
N ASP A 58 1.05 -9.08 12.68
CA ASP A 58 -0.07 -8.45 12.00
C ASP A 58 0.31 -7.77 10.66
N TYR A 59 1.52 -7.99 10.14
CA TYR A 59 1.99 -7.34 8.91
C TYR A 59 1.16 -7.70 7.68
N ALA A 60 0.58 -8.92 7.61
CA ALA A 60 -0.34 -9.27 6.54
C ALA A 60 -1.58 -8.36 6.51
N GLY A 61 -2.04 -7.90 7.67
CA GLY A 61 -3.15 -6.96 7.82
C GLY A 61 -2.86 -5.55 7.32
N ILE A 62 -1.59 -5.20 7.05
CA ILE A 62 -1.22 -3.93 6.43
C ILE A 62 -1.76 -3.85 5.00
N TYR A 63 -1.89 -4.98 4.30
CA TYR A 63 -2.14 -5.01 2.85
C TYR A 63 -3.45 -5.70 2.48
N HIS A 64 -4.01 -5.34 1.34
CA HIS A 64 -5.06 -6.14 0.70
C HIS A 64 -4.43 -7.38 0.06
N MET A 65 -4.17 -8.41 0.87
CA MET A 65 -3.57 -9.67 0.44
C MET A 65 -4.24 -10.88 1.08
N VAL A 66 -4.32 -11.98 0.33
CA VAL A 66 -4.95 -13.23 0.77
C VAL A 66 -4.05 -14.40 0.39
N ALA A 67 -3.78 -15.27 1.36
CA ALA A 67 -3.08 -16.53 1.10
C ALA A 67 -4.05 -17.49 0.40
N ILE A 68 -3.65 -18.00 -0.76
CA ILE A 68 -4.48 -18.93 -1.53
C ILE A 68 -4.27 -20.35 -0.99
N ASP A 69 -5.37 -21.10 -0.83
CA ASP A 69 -5.33 -22.49 -0.42
C ASP A 69 -4.39 -23.29 -1.36
N PRO A 70 -3.47 -24.11 -0.82
CA PRO A 70 -2.61 -24.97 -1.63
C PRO A 70 -3.34 -25.80 -2.70
N ALA A 71 -4.59 -26.20 -2.45
CA ALA A 71 -5.42 -26.92 -3.42
C ALA A 71 -5.75 -26.11 -4.69
N ASP A 72 -5.65 -24.78 -4.62
CA ASP A 72 -5.96 -23.82 -5.69
C ASP A 72 -4.71 -23.12 -6.25
N TRP A 73 -3.50 -23.61 -5.94
CA TRP A 73 -2.26 -23.02 -6.46
C TRP A 73 -2.08 -23.20 -7.96
N ASP A 74 -2.76 -24.17 -8.57
CA ASP A 74 -2.81 -24.37 -10.02
C ASP A 74 -3.48 -23.20 -10.76
N LEU A 75 -4.30 -22.40 -10.06
CA LEU A 75 -4.87 -21.17 -10.59
C LEU A 75 -3.80 -20.09 -10.83
N LEU A 76 -2.74 -20.11 -10.04
CA LEU A 76 -1.76 -19.03 -9.96
C LEU A 76 -0.59 -19.32 -10.92
N PRO A 77 -0.31 -18.43 -11.90
CA PRO A 77 0.76 -18.67 -12.86
C PRO A 77 2.13 -18.75 -12.17
N PRO A 78 3.11 -19.45 -12.77
CA PRO A 78 4.46 -19.48 -12.24
C PRO A 78 5.07 -18.08 -12.24
N VAL A 79 5.87 -17.78 -11.23
CA VAL A 79 6.66 -16.54 -11.18
C VAL A 79 7.98 -16.78 -11.90
N ALA A 80 8.34 -15.86 -12.80
CA ALA A 80 9.58 -15.96 -13.57
C ALA A 80 10.82 -15.86 -12.65
N GLU A 81 11.92 -16.49 -13.05
CA GLU A 81 13.18 -16.42 -12.31
C GLU A 81 13.62 -14.95 -12.11
N GLY A 82 14.09 -14.63 -10.90
CA GLY A 82 14.48 -13.27 -10.52
C GLY A 82 13.31 -12.31 -10.24
N LYS A 83 12.05 -12.76 -10.37
CA LYS A 83 10.86 -12.02 -9.96
C LYS A 83 10.29 -12.58 -8.65
N ASP A 84 9.55 -11.75 -7.93
CA ASP A 84 8.87 -12.13 -6.69
C ASP A 84 7.35 -12.24 -6.85
N SER A 85 6.79 -11.66 -7.92
CA SER A 85 5.39 -11.75 -8.28
C SER A 85 5.16 -11.85 -9.78
N VAL A 86 3.92 -12.15 -10.14
CA VAL A 86 3.41 -12.16 -11.50
C VAL A 86 2.01 -11.53 -11.53
N ASN A 87 1.75 -10.64 -12.50
CA ASN A 87 0.43 -10.05 -12.68
C ASN A 87 -0.58 -11.10 -13.16
N LEU A 88 -1.77 -11.09 -12.58
CA LEU A 88 -2.82 -12.04 -12.90
C LEU A 88 -3.60 -11.58 -14.13
N LYS A 89 -3.96 -12.54 -14.99
CA LYS A 89 -4.89 -12.32 -16.10
C LYS A 89 -6.32 -12.19 -15.57
N ALA A 90 -7.18 -11.55 -16.37
CA ALA A 90 -8.60 -11.37 -16.02
C ALA A 90 -9.31 -12.70 -15.68
N GLU A 91 -9.05 -13.76 -16.45
CA GLU A 91 -9.61 -15.10 -16.21
C GLU A 91 -9.22 -15.66 -14.83
N THR A 92 -7.95 -15.50 -14.43
CA THR A 92 -7.49 -15.94 -13.11
C THR A 92 -8.17 -15.14 -12.00
N VAL A 93 -8.31 -13.82 -12.17
CA VAL A 93 -9.03 -12.96 -11.20
C VAL A 93 -10.50 -13.38 -11.08
N GLU A 94 -11.15 -13.71 -12.18
CA GLU A 94 -12.54 -14.18 -12.19
C GLU A 94 -12.70 -15.52 -11.47
N ARG A 95 -11.79 -16.48 -11.70
CA ARG A 95 -11.77 -17.78 -10.98
C ARG A 95 -11.53 -17.61 -9.48
N LEU A 96 -10.60 -16.74 -9.09
CA LEU A 96 -10.32 -16.45 -7.68
C LEU A 96 -11.50 -15.75 -6.98
N HIS A 97 -12.16 -14.81 -7.67
CA HIS A 97 -13.38 -14.16 -7.19
C HIS A 97 -14.54 -15.15 -7.02
N ALA A 98 -14.76 -16.04 -7.99
CA ALA A 98 -15.80 -17.08 -7.90
C ALA A 98 -15.59 -18.03 -6.71
N LYS A 99 -14.34 -18.20 -6.27
CA LYS A 99 -13.97 -18.96 -5.06
C LYS A 99 -14.01 -18.13 -3.77
N GLY A 100 -14.28 -16.83 -3.86
CA GLY A 100 -14.38 -15.93 -2.71
C GLY A 100 -13.05 -15.43 -2.15
N TYR A 101 -11.92 -15.61 -2.86
CA TYR A 101 -10.61 -15.16 -2.36
C TYR A 101 -10.43 -13.64 -2.41
N ILE A 102 -10.93 -13.00 -3.46
CA ILE A 102 -10.72 -11.57 -3.72
C ILE A 102 -12.01 -10.93 -4.21
N VAL A 103 -12.12 -9.61 -4.12
CA VAL A 103 -13.31 -8.85 -4.56
C VAL A 103 -13.57 -8.88 -6.07
N GLY A 104 -12.63 -9.44 -6.85
CA GLY A 104 -12.71 -9.54 -8.30
C GLY A 104 -12.07 -8.38 -9.05
N ARG A 105 -12.53 -8.18 -10.29
CA ARG A 105 -11.98 -7.17 -11.20
C ARG A 105 -12.43 -5.77 -10.78
N LEU A 106 -11.53 -4.81 -10.83
CA LEU A 106 -11.82 -3.41 -10.55
C LEU A 106 -12.16 -2.65 -11.84
N THR A 107 -12.89 -1.54 -11.70
CA THR A 107 -13.33 -0.69 -12.82
C THR A 107 -12.17 -0.14 -13.64
N ARG A 108 -11.08 0.29 -13.00
CA ARG A 108 -9.90 0.84 -13.69
C ARG A 108 -8.66 0.02 -13.41
N VAL A 109 -7.83 -0.14 -14.44
CA VAL A 109 -6.48 -0.69 -14.35
C VAL A 109 -5.53 0.45 -14.69
N ILE A 110 -5.00 1.12 -13.67
CA ILE A 110 -4.03 2.21 -13.86
C ILE A 110 -2.73 1.60 -14.39
N PHE A 111 -2.08 2.28 -15.33
CA PHE A 111 -0.90 1.78 -16.04
C PHE A 111 -1.13 0.42 -16.73
N TYR A 112 -2.31 0.21 -17.32
CA TYR A 112 -2.56 -0.98 -18.12
C TYR A 112 -1.53 -1.12 -19.24
N GLU A 113 -0.91 -2.28 -19.32
CA GLU A 113 0.06 -2.63 -20.35
C GLU A 113 -0.07 -4.13 -20.66
N PRO A 114 -0.43 -4.51 -21.89
CA PRO A 114 -0.60 -5.91 -22.28
C PRO A 114 0.65 -6.74 -21.97
N GLY A 115 0.49 -7.91 -21.33
CA GLY A 115 1.60 -8.78 -20.94
C GLY A 115 2.45 -8.29 -19.77
N VAL A 116 2.19 -7.09 -19.22
CA VAL A 116 2.93 -6.51 -18.08
C VAL A 116 2.00 -6.25 -16.90
N LYS A 117 0.92 -5.50 -17.11
CA LYS A 117 -0.10 -5.19 -16.12
C LYS A 117 -1.48 -5.17 -16.77
N GLU A 118 -2.18 -6.29 -16.69
CA GLU A 118 -3.52 -6.45 -17.24
C GLU A 118 -4.61 -6.31 -16.18
N THR A 119 -4.27 -6.55 -14.91
CA THR A 119 -5.18 -6.35 -13.77
C THR A 119 -4.49 -5.60 -12.62
N ASN A 120 -5.22 -5.38 -11.52
CA ASN A 120 -4.68 -4.82 -10.27
C ASN A 120 -4.26 -5.90 -9.28
N TRP A 121 -4.21 -7.17 -9.70
CA TRP A 121 -3.89 -8.29 -8.84
C TRP A 121 -2.62 -8.98 -9.32
N SER A 122 -1.74 -9.26 -8.37
CA SER A 122 -0.55 -10.08 -8.61
C SER A 122 -0.50 -11.23 -7.61
N ALA A 123 0.10 -12.34 -8.02
CA ALA A 123 0.40 -13.45 -7.15
C ALA A 123 1.90 -13.52 -6.85
N THR A 124 2.27 -13.83 -5.60
CA THR A 124 3.66 -14.02 -5.21
C THR A 124 4.19 -15.38 -5.68
N ALA A 125 5.52 -15.52 -5.66
CA ALA A 125 6.17 -16.82 -5.61
C ALA A 125 5.79 -17.55 -4.30
N VAL A 126 6.21 -18.80 -4.15
CA VAL A 126 6.10 -19.50 -2.87
C VAL A 126 7.02 -18.83 -1.85
N VAL A 127 6.46 -18.41 -0.71
CA VAL A 127 7.18 -17.82 0.41
C VAL A 127 6.96 -18.69 1.64
N ARG A 128 8.06 -19.14 2.24
CA ARG A 128 8.06 -19.84 3.53
C ARG A 128 7.87 -18.82 4.65
N GLY A 129 6.78 -18.96 5.41
CA GLY A 129 6.51 -18.13 6.57
C GLY A 129 7.47 -18.38 7.75
N VAL A 130 7.50 -17.44 8.69
CA VAL A 130 8.27 -17.59 9.95
C VAL A 130 7.78 -18.77 10.80
N ASP A 131 6.56 -19.22 10.54
CA ASP A 131 5.91 -20.37 11.15
C ASP A 131 6.18 -21.70 10.42
N GLY A 132 7.00 -21.67 9.37
CA GLY A 132 7.36 -22.87 8.63
C GLY A 132 6.35 -23.27 7.54
N VAL A 133 5.27 -22.49 7.32
CA VAL A 133 4.24 -22.80 6.31
C VAL A 133 4.53 -22.09 5.00
N ASP A 134 4.50 -22.84 3.88
CA ASP A 134 4.64 -22.29 2.54
C ASP A 134 3.34 -21.65 2.06
N ARG A 135 3.44 -20.43 1.51
CA ARG A 135 2.29 -19.64 1.07
C ARG A 135 2.51 -19.06 -0.32
N ARG A 136 1.41 -18.88 -1.05
CA ARG A 136 1.32 -17.97 -2.19
C ARG A 136 0.24 -16.95 -1.89
N TRP A 137 0.58 -15.67 -2.02
CA TRP A 137 -0.34 -14.58 -1.75
C TRP A 137 -0.84 -13.99 -3.05
N VAL A 138 -2.13 -13.67 -3.09
CA VAL A 138 -2.69 -12.76 -4.10
C VAL A 138 -2.91 -11.41 -3.42
N TYR A 139 -2.35 -10.35 -4.00
CA TYR A 139 -2.40 -9.01 -3.41
C TYR A 139 -2.83 -7.96 -4.43
N LEU A 140 -3.49 -6.91 -3.92
CA LEU A 140 -3.96 -5.77 -4.68
C LEU A 140 -2.84 -4.74 -4.87
N HIS A 141 -2.77 -4.16 -6.07
CA HIS A 141 -1.97 -2.99 -6.39
C HIS A 141 -2.67 -2.15 -7.47
N TYR A 142 -3.05 -0.91 -7.15
CA TYR A 142 -3.66 -0.01 -8.17
C TYR A 142 -2.64 0.40 -9.23
N PHE A 143 -1.42 0.73 -8.79
CA PHE A 143 -0.32 1.18 -9.64
C PHE A 143 0.59 0.00 -9.98
N LYS A 144 1.91 0.18 -9.99
CA LYS A 144 2.85 -0.89 -10.41
C LYS A 144 2.81 -2.05 -9.41
N GLU A 145 3.20 -3.25 -9.84
CA GLU A 145 3.22 -4.46 -8.98
C GLU A 145 4.03 -4.26 -7.69
N GLY A 146 5.04 -3.38 -7.75
CA GLY A 146 5.89 -3.00 -6.63
C GLY A 146 5.24 -2.02 -5.65
N GLN A 147 3.95 -1.72 -5.78
CA GLN A 147 3.18 -0.79 -4.94
C GLN A 147 1.95 -1.49 -4.33
N PRO A 148 2.13 -2.43 -3.39
CA PRO A 148 1.02 -3.15 -2.75
C PRO A 148 0.11 -2.19 -1.98
N THR A 149 -1.20 -2.37 -2.15
CA THR A 149 -2.23 -1.50 -1.59
C THR A 149 -2.46 -1.75 -0.10
N LEU A 150 -2.54 -0.67 0.68
CA LEU A 150 -2.83 -0.72 2.11
C LEU A 150 -4.29 -1.08 2.40
N ASN A 151 -4.51 -1.92 3.42
CA ASN A 151 -5.83 -2.30 3.89
C ASN A 151 -6.28 -1.42 5.06
N TRP A 152 -7.29 -0.58 4.80
CA TRP A 152 -7.85 0.36 5.78
C TRP A 152 -8.93 -0.25 6.68
N LEU A 153 -9.38 -1.48 6.40
CA LEU A 153 -10.40 -2.20 7.17
C LEU A 153 -9.87 -3.46 7.86
N ASP A 154 -8.56 -3.69 7.85
CA ASP A 154 -8.01 -4.79 8.62
C ASP A 154 -8.27 -4.58 10.14
N PRO A 155 -8.78 -5.59 10.87
CA PRO A 155 -9.11 -5.46 12.28
C PRO A 155 -7.94 -5.04 13.19
N SER A 156 -6.68 -5.27 12.79
CA SER A 156 -5.50 -4.82 13.54
C SER A 156 -5.26 -3.31 13.44
N PHE A 157 -5.83 -2.65 12.43
CA PHE A 157 -5.52 -1.29 12.02
C PHE A 157 -4.02 -1.04 11.74
N ALA A 158 -3.25 -2.09 11.41
CA ALA A 158 -1.80 -1.97 11.18
C ALA A 158 -1.47 -0.94 10.08
N GLY A 159 -2.16 -1.01 8.93
CA GLY A 159 -2.01 -0.06 7.83
C GLY A 159 -2.31 1.40 8.25
N PRO A 160 -3.53 1.70 8.74
CA PRO A 160 -3.86 3.04 9.24
C PRO A 160 -2.90 3.57 10.31
N ARG A 161 -2.49 2.74 11.29
CA ARG A 161 -1.56 3.15 12.35
C ARG A 161 -0.21 3.58 11.80
N MET A 162 0.32 2.82 10.84
CA MET A 162 1.57 3.14 10.14
C MET A 162 1.47 4.49 9.43
N VAL A 163 0.39 4.74 8.68
CA VAL A 163 0.16 6.02 7.98
C VAL A 163 0.09 7.20 8.96
N MET A 164 -0.57 7.03 10.12
CA MET A 164 -0.63 8.08 11.14
C MET A 164 0.75 8.32 11.78
N GLY A 165 1.50 7.26 12.08
CA GLY A 165 2.85 7.38 12.65
C GLY A 165 3.78 8.14 11.72
N ASP A 166 3.73 7.83 10.44
CA ASP A 166 4.48 8.51 9.39
C ASP A 166 4.08 10.00 9.24
N ALA A 167 2.78 10.30 9.23
CA ALA A 167 2.31 11.68 9.21
C ALA A 167 2.81 12.49 10.42
N LEU A 168 2.83 11.90 11.61
CA LEU A 168 3.35 12.54 12.82
C LEU A 168 4.87 12.70 12.76
N HIS A 169 5.60 11.70 12.24
CA HIS A 169 7.04 11.79 12.04
C HIS A 169 7.41 12.94 11.09
N SER A 170 6.72 13.07 9.96
CA SER A 170 6.96 14.16 9.00
C SER A 170 6.77 15.56 9.64
N LEU A 171 5.74 15.73 10.48
CA LEU A 171 5.47 17.01 11.13
C LEU A 171 6.44 17.33 12.29
N ASP A 172 6.64 16.36 13.19
CA ASP A 172 7.32 16.55 14.47
C ASP A 172 8.83 16.38 14.36
N VAL A 173 9.28 15.39 13.57
CA VAL A 173 10.71 15.07 13.42
C VAL A 173 11.31 15.81 12.24
N LEU A 174 10.67 15.77 11.07
CA LEU A 174 11.22 16.38 9.85
C LEU A 174 10.94 17.89 9.75
N GLY A 175 9.89 18.36 10.41
CA GLY A 175 9.53 19.78 10.45
C GLY A 175 8.67 20.25 9.28
N ALA A 176 8.06 19.33 8.50
CA ALA A 176 7.06 19.68 7.52
C ALA A 176 5.84 20.36 8.19
N ARG A 177 5.08 21.14 7.42
CA ARG A 177 3.89 21.84 7.94
C ARG A 177 2.61 21.55 7.16
N MET A 178 2.74 21.01 5.96
CA MET A 178 1.63 20.47 5.19
C MET A 178 2.00 19.11 4.61
N LEU A 179 1.01 18.24 4.49
CA LEU A 179 1.16 16.89 3.95
C LEU A 179 0.24 16.70 2.74
N ARG A 180 0.81 16.39 1.59
CA ARG A 180 0.06 15.95 0.42
C ARG A 180 -0.40 14.51 0.64
N LEU A 181 -1.69 14.23 0.43
CA LEU A 181 -2.21 12.86 0.52
C LEU A 181 -2.19 12.18 -0.85
N ASP A 182 -1.11 11.44 -1.12
CA ASP A 182 -0.95 10.72 -2.39
C ASP A 182 -1.91 9.53 -2.51
N ALA A 183 -2.43 9.29 -3.72
CA ALA A 183 -3.34 8.17 -4.02
C ALA A 183 -4.57 8.05 -3.09
N ASN A 184 -4.97 9.15 -2.43
CA ASN A 184 -5.97 9.18 -1.38
C ASN A 184 -7.42 8.86 -1.84
N GLY A 185 -7.64 8.67 -3.15
CA GLY A 185 -8.90 8.22 -3.73
C GLY A 185 -9.09 6.69 -3.70
N PHE A 186 -8.03 5.92 -3.46
CA PHE A 186 -7.99 4.46 -3.61
C PHE A 186 -7.79 3.72 -2.27
N LEU A 187 -8.43 4.19 -1.20
CA LEU A 187 -8.24 3.65 0.16
C LEU A 187 -9.33 2.66 0.58
N GLY A 188 -10.28 2.39 -0.32
CA GLY A 188 -11.33 1.40 -0.11
C GLY A 188 -11.57 0.55 -1.33
N VAL A 189 -11.95 -0.70 -1.07
CA VAL A 189 -12.34 -1.68 -2.08
C VAL A 189 -13.48 -2.54 -1.55
N GLU A 190 -14.52 -2.73 -2.37
CA GLU A 190 -15.73 -3.47 -2.01
C GLU A 190 -16.18 -4.34 -3.19
N ALA A 191 -16.52 -5.59 -2.91
CA ALA A 191 -17.17 -6.47 -3.89
C ALA A 191 -18.62 -6.03 -4.11
N ARG A 192 -19.10 -6.08 -5.36
CA ARG A 192 -20.50 -5.77 -5.70
C ARG A 192 -21.15 -6.95 -6.41
N PRO A 193 -22.40 -7.31 -6.07
CA PRO A 193 -23.09 -8.41 -6.73
C PRO A 193 -23.20 -8.17 -8.24
N ASN A 194 -22.69 -9.11 -9.04
CA ASN A 194 -22.72 -9.08 -10.51
C ASN A 194 -22.11 -7.82 -11.16
N GLU A 195 -21.25 -7.10 -10.44
CA GLU A 195 -20.58 -5.89 -10.92
C GLU A 195 -19.08 -5.95 -10.65
N LEU A 196 -18.32 -5.06 -11.28
CA LEU A 196 -16.92 -4.85 -10.94
C LEU A 196 -16.80 -4.30 -9.51
N ALA A 197 -15.73 -4.67 -8.81
CA ALA A 197 -15.42 -4.17 -7.49
C ALA A 197 -15.33 -2.64 -7.48
N TRP A 198 -15.94 -2.03 -6.47
CA TRP A 198 -15.94 -0.59 -6.29
C TRP A 198 -14.69 -0.17 -5.53
N SER A 199 -14.00 0.86 -6.03
CA SER A 199 -12.90 1.49 -5.30
C SER A 199 -12.88 3.01 -5.42
N GLU A 200 -12.97 3.55 -6.64
CA GLU A 200 -12.89 4.98 -6.86
C GLU A 200 -14.08 5.72 -6.24
N GLY A 201 -13.78 6.73 -5.41
CA GLY A 201 -14.83 7.49 -4.71
C GLY A 201 -15.51 6.69 -3.59
N HIS A 202 -14.94 5.55 -3.18
CA HIS A 202 -15.47 4.76 -2.08
C HIS A 202 -15.53 5.59 -0.77
N PRO A 203 -16.63 5.54 0.02
CA PRO A 203 -16.81 6.33 1.25
C PRO A 203 -15.70 6.12 2.29
N LEU A 204 -15.05 4.95 2.26
CA LEU A 204 -13.87 4.70 3.08
C LEU A 204 -12.72 5.65 2.75
N SER A 205 -12.48 5.98 1.47
CA SER A 205 -11.45 6.94 1.09
C SER A 205 -11.72 8.31 1.72
N ILE A 206 -12.97 8.78 1.72
CA ILE A 206 -13.36 10.03 2.37
C ILE A 206 -13.14 9.94 3.89
N THR A 207 -13.50 8.81 4.50
CA THR A 207 -13.38 8.59 5.95
C THR A 207 -11.91 8.52 6.39
N ALA A 208 -11.09 7.75 5.69
CA ALA A 208 -9.65 7.64 5.90
C ALA A 208 -8.98 9.02 5.76
N ASN A 209 -9.29 9.77 4.71
CA ASN A 209 -8.76 11.12 4.52
C ASN A 209 -9.14 12.07 5.66
N ARG A 210 -10.38 11.99 6.15
CA ARG A 210 -10.82 12.79 7.32
C ARG A 210 -10.10 12.38 8.59
N LEU A 211 -9.83 11.10 8.78
CA LEU A 211 -9.08 10.59 9.92
C LEU A 211 -7.64 11.11 9.90
N ILE A 212 -6.95 11.00 8.76
CA ILE A 212 -5.58 11.52 8.58
C ILE A 212 -5.56 13.03 8.83
N ALA A 213 -6.46 13.76 8.18
CA ALA A 213 -6.57 15.21 8.35
C ALA A 213 -6.86 15.62 9.80
N GLY A 214 -7.65 14.82 10.53
CA GLY A 214 -7.91 15.02 11.96
C GLY A 214 -6.65 14.85 12.81
N MET A 215 -5.88 13.80 12.57
CA MET A 215 -4.60 13.55 13.26
C MET A 215 -3.58 14.65 12.96
N VAL A 216 -3.41 14.99 11.68
CA VAL A 216 -2.48 16.03 11.23
C VAL A 216 -2.84 17.40 11.81
N ARG A 217 -4.12 17.78 11.83
CA ARG A 217 -4.57 19.03 12.46
C ARG A 217 -4.35 19.03 13.98
N LYS A 218 -4.53 17.88 14.65
CA LYS A 218 -4.23 17.75 16.09
C LYS A 218 -2.76 18.04 16.37
N ALA A 219 -1.86 17.70 15.44
CA ALA A 219 -0.43 17.99 15.51
C ALA A 219 -0.04 19.38 14.95
N GLY A 220 -1.01 20.22 14.57
CA GLY A 220 -0.76 21.57 14.05
C GLY A 220 -0.40 21.67 12.57
N GLY A 221 -0.53 20.59 11.80
CA GLY A 221 -0.32 20.56 10.36
C GLY A 221 -1.62 20.65 9.53
N PHE A 222 -1.46 20.66 8.20
CA PHE A 222 -2.58 20.63 7.25
C PHE A 222 -2.38 19.54 6.19
N THR A 223 -3.48 19.02 5.65
CA THR A 223 -3.47 18.07 4.53
C THR A 223 -4.21 18.64 3.32
N PHE A 224 -3.86 18.21 2.11
CA PHE A 224 -4.62 18.48 0.89
C PHE A 224 -4.65 17.27 -0.05
#